data_AF-A0A956SLE2-F1
#
_entry.id   AF-A0A956SLE2-F1
#
_cell.length_a   1.000
_cell.length_b   1.000
_cell.length_c   1.000
_cell.angle_alpha   90.00
_cell.angle_beta   90.00
_cell.angle_gamma   90.00
#
_symmetry.space_group_name_H-M   'P 1'
#
loop_
_entity.id
_entity.type
_entity.pdbx_description
1 polymer ?
#
loop_
_entity_poly.entity_id
_entity_poly.type
_entity_poly.pdbx_seq_one_letter_code
_entity_poly.pdbx_strand_id
1 'polypeptide(L)'
;MARAKHRRAGFTLVELLIVIIIIGILAAIAVPQFTNSTLDAKESTLVSNLATLRNAIELYYHQHSGKYPGAVDDTDGSGAPADATAAAAAFVNQLTQYTNKDGKASTTLDRTTYPFGPYL
;
A
#
# COMPACT_ATOMS: atom_id res chain seq x y z
N MET A 1 73.34 14.03 4.52
CA MET A 1 72.11 14.85 4.36
C MET A 1 70.98 14.20 5.15
N ALA A 2 70.53 14.81 6.26
CA ALA A 2 69.46 14.23 7.09
C ALA A 2 68.08 14.70 6.60
N ARG A 3 67.21 13.78 6.19
CA ARG A 3 65.82 14.08 5.81
C ARG A 3 65.00 14.39 7.07
N ALA A 4 64.34 15.55 7.09
CA ALA A 4 63.41 15.92 8.15
C ALA A 4 62.17 15.02 8.12
N LYS A 5 62.00 14.21 9.18
CA LYS A 5 60.84 13.34 9.38
C LYS A 5 59.63 14.21 9.73
N HIS A 6 58.68 14.33 8.80
CA HIS A 6 57.39 14.96 9.07
C HIS A 6 56.70 14.19 10.19
N ARG A 7 56.46 14.85 11.33
CA ARG A 7 55.66 14.29 12.41
C ARG A 7 54.22 14.22 11.92
N ARG A 8 53.67 13.01 11.84
CA ARG A 8 52.23 12.82 11.59
C ARG A 8 51.49 13.42 12.79
N ALA A 9 50.73 14.48 12.56
CA ALA A 9 49.81 15.01 13.57
C ALA A 9 48.69 13.98 13.76
N GLY A 10 48.48 13.55 15.01
CA GLY A 10 47.34 12.73 15.40
C GLY A 10 46.15 13.61 15.74
N PHE A 11 44.94 13.06 15.60
CA PHE A 11 43.71 13.75 16.03
C PHE A 11 43.74 14.04 17.54
N THR A 12 43.25 15.21 17.91
CA THR A 12 43.08 15.58 19.32
C THR A 12 41.77 15.01 19.88
N LEU A 13 41.73 14.71 21.18
CA LEU A 13 40.47 14.31 21.85
C LEU A 13 39.41 15.40 21.75
N VAL A 14 39.83 16.68 21.72
CA VAL A 14 38.93 17.83 21.61
C VAL A 14 38.28 17.89 20.23
N GLU A 15 39.01 17.59 19.16
CA GLU A 15 38.41 17.48 17.81
C GLU A 15 37.32 16.41 17.78
N LEU A 16 37.59 15.23 18.33
CA LEU A 16 36.62 14.15 18.33
C LEU A 16 35.40 14.49 19.19
N LEU A 17 35.60 15.18 20.31
CA LEU A 17 34.52 15.65 21.18
C LEU A 17 33.60 16.65 20.47
N ILE A 18 34.14 17.64 19.75
CA ILE A 18 33.33 18.61 19.03
C ILE A 18 32.52 17.91 17.92
N VAL A 19 33.11 16.94 17.23
CA VAL A 19 32.42 16.18 16.16
C VAL A 19 31.21 15.41 16.69
N ILE A 20 31.35 14.68 17.80
CA ILE A 20 30.22 13.93 18.36
C ILE A 20 29.11 14.85 18.89
N ILE A 21 29.45 16.04 19.40
CA ILE A 21 28.48 17.04 19.83
C ILE A 21 27.67 17.53 18.64
N ILE A 22 28.33 17.88 17.54
CA ILE A 22 27.66 18.35 16.32
C ILE A 22 26.75 17.25 15.76
N ILE A 23 27.24 16.00 15.65
CA ILE A 23 26.43 14.85 15.20
C ILE A 23 25.24 14.63 16.15
N GLY A 24 25.43 14.76 17.46
CA GLY A 24 24.37 14.62 18.45
C GLY A 24 23.25 15.66 18.28
N ILE A 25 23.60 16.92 18.04
CA ILE A 25 22.63 18.00 17.79
C ILE A 25 21.87 17.74 16.48
N LEU A 26 22.58 17.39 15.41
CA LEU A 26 21.95 17.09 14.12
C LEU A 26 21.02 15.88 14.23
N ALA A 27 21.43 14.82 14.93
CA ALA A 27 20.61 13.63 15.14
C ALA A 27 19.34 13.94 15.95
N ALA A 28 19.44 14.79 16.98
CA ALA A 28 18.30 15.17 17.82
C ALA A 28 17.18 15.87 17.04
N ILE A 29 17.51 16.63 15.98
CA ILE A 29 16.54 17.31 15.12
C ILE A 29 16.09 16.40 13.97
N ALA A 30 17.03 15.70 13.32
CA ALA A 30 16.76 14.91 12.14
C ALA A 30 15.88 13.67 12.40
N VAL A 31 16.08 13.00 13.54
CA VAL A 31 15.33 11.77 13.88
C VAL A 31 13.81 12.03 14.01
N PRO A 32 13.32 12.95 14.84
CA PRO A 32 11.88 13.20 14.96
C PRO A 32 11.28 13.71 13.64
N GLN A 33 12.01 14.56 12.91
CA GLN A 33 11.56 15.04 11.59
C GLN A 33 11.37 13.88 10.60
N PHE A 34 12.36 13.00 10.50
CA PHE A 34 12.31 11.84 9.61
C PHE A 34 11.17 10.87 9.96
N THR A 35 10.94 10.63 11.26
CA THR A 35 9.80 9.82 11.72
C THR A 35 8.48 10.43 11.31
N ASN A 36 8.28 11.74 11.54
CA ASN A 36 7.04 12.43 11.16
C ASN A 36 6.82 12.38 9.64
N SER A 37 7.84 12.71 8.83
CA SER A 37 7.73 12.65 7.37
C SER A 37 7.42 11.23 6.86
N THR A 38 7.90 10.19 7.54
CA THR A 38 7.56 8.80 7.21
C THR A 38 6.11 8.48 7.54
N LEU A 39 5.58 9.00 8.65
CA LEU A 39 4.16 8.85 9.00
C LEU A 39 3.27 9.57 7.99
N ASP A 40 3.59 10.82 7.65
CA ASP A 40 2.85 11.61 6.66
C ASP A 40 2.83 10.90 5.29
N ALA A 41 3.96 10.33 4.86
CA ALA A 41 4.04 9.57 3.61
C ALA A 41 3.16 8.30 3.63
N LYS A 42 3.10 7.60 4.76
CA LYS A 42 2.22 6.44 4.95
C LYS A 42 0.75 6.84 4.93
N GLU A 43 0.39 7.94 5.59
CA GLU A 43 -0.98 8.47 5.58
C GLU A 43 -1.41 8.90 4.18
N SER A 44 -0.55 9.62 3.46
CA SER A 44 -0.81 10.00 2.06
C SER A 44 -1.02 8.78 1.16
N THR A 45 -0.20 7.74 1.33
CA THR A 45 -0.35 6.46 0.61
C THR A 45 -1.66 5.76 0.99
N LEU A 46 -2.02 5.76 2.27
CA LEU A 46 -3.29 5.20 2.74
C LEU A 46 -4.48 5.90 2.09
N VAL A 47 -4.50 7.24 2.08
CA VAL A 47 -5.56 8.04 1.44
C VAL A 47 -5.67 7.72 -0.05
N SER A 48 -4.53 7.65 -0.76
CA SER A 48 -4.50 7.27 -2.18
C SER A 48 -5.06 5.86 -2.41
N ASN A 49 -4.62 4.89 -1.61
CA ASN A 49 -5.10 3.50 -1.71
C ASN A 49 -6.60 3.40 -1.43
N LEU A 50 -7.12 4.15 -0.45
CA LEU A 50 -8.56 4.20 -0.16
C LEU A 50 -9.35 4.79 -1.33
N ALA A 51 -8.83 5.85 -1.98
CA ALA A 51 -9.47 6.44 -3.15
C ALA A 51 -9.53 5.45 -4.32
N THR A 52 -8.43 4.74 -4.58
CA THR A 52 -8.37 3.67 -5.59
C THR A 52 -9.39 2.56 -5.30
N LEU A 53 -9.45 2.08 -4.06
CA LEU A 53 -10.41 1.05 -3.64
C LEU A 53 -11.86 1.54 -3.78
N ARG A 54 -12.16 2.79 -3.38
CA ARG A 54 -13.50 3.37 -3.53
C ARG A 54 -13.92 3.43 -5.00
N ASN A 55 -13.05 3.91 -5.88
CA ASN A 55 -13.34 3.98 -7.31
C ASN A 55 -13.56 2.59 -7.92
N ALA A 56 -12.77 1.60 -7.51
CA ALA A 56 -12.93 0.21 -7.94
C ALA A 56 -14.29 -0.37 -7.51
N ILE A 57 -14.70 -0.13 -6.26
CA ILE A 57 -16.00 -0.55 -5.72
C ILE A 57 -17.16 0.15 -6.47
N GLU A 58 -17.04 1.45 -6.74
CA GLU A 58 -18.07 2.19 -7.48
C GLU A 58 -18.20 1.69 -8.93
N LEU A 59 -17.07 1.45 -9.61
CA LEU A 59 -17.09 0.92 -10.97
C LEU A 59 -17.71 -0.48 -11.02
N TYR A 60 -17.38 -1.34 -10.05
CA TYR A 60 -18.03 -2.65 -9.89
C TYR A 60 -19.54 -2.51 -9.72
N TYR A 61 -19.97 -1.63 -8.80
CA TYR A 61 -21.39 -1.39 -8.48
C TYR A 61 -22.19 -1.01 -9.73
N HIS A 62 -21.64 -0.11 -10.55
CA HIS A 62 -22.29 0.31 -11.79
C HIS A 62 -22.41 -0.80 -12.83
N GLN A 63 -21.46 -1.73 -12.89
CA GLN A 63 -21.47 -2.84 -13.85
C GLN A 63 -22.31 -4.05 -13.37
N HIS A 64 -22.59 -4.14 -12.07
CA HIS A 64 -23.29 -5.27 -11.44
C HIS A 64 -24.69 -4.90 -10.93
N SER A 65 -25.39 -4.04 -11.66
CA SER A 65 -26.79 -3.67 -11.38
C SER A 65 -27.01 -3.15 -9.94
N GLY A 66 -26.05 -2.42 -9.40
CA GLY A 66 -26.13 -1.83 -8.07
C GLY A 66 -25.83 -2.80 -6.92
N LYS A 67 -25.11 -3.89 -7.19
CA LYS A 67 -24.59 -4.80 -6.15
C LYS A 67 -23.18 -4.41 -5.76
N TYR A 68 -22.91 -4.34 -4.46
CA TYR A 68 -21.54 -4.14 -3.97
C TYR A 68 -20.74 -5.44 -4.03
N PRO A 69 -19.39 -5.36 -4.19
CA PRO A 69 -18.55 -6.53 -4.12
C PRO A 69 -18.69 -7.23 -2.76
N GLY A 70 -18.58 -8.56 -2.74
CA GLY A 70 -18.87 -9.41 -1.59
C GLY A 70 -20.27 -10.03 -1.63
N ALA A 71 -21.20 -9.43 -2.39
CA ALA A 71 -22.46 -10.07 -2.74
C ALA A 71 -22.25 -11.02 -3.93
N VAL A 72 -22.65 -12.27 -3.78
CA VAL A 72 -22.73 -13.22 -4.89
C VAL A 72 -24.16 -13.73 -4.91
N ASP A 73 -24.79 -13.75 -6.09
CA ASP A 73 -26.00 -14.54 -6.25
C ASP A 73 -25.60 -16.00 -6.05
N ASP A 74 -25.87 -16.54 -4.85
CA ASP A 74 -25.91 -17.97 -4.69
C ASP A 74 -27.06 -18.50 -5.56
N THR A 75 -26.96 -19.77 -5.96
CA THR A 75 -27.97 -20.42 -6.83
C THR A 75 -29.39 -20.43 -6.23
N ASP A 76 -29.56 -19.94 -5.01
CA ASP A 76 -30.83 -19.76 -4.30
C ASP A 76 -31.54 -18.41 -4.55
N GLY A 77 -30.92 -17.49 -5.28
CA GLY A 77 -31.50 -16.18 -5.60
C GLY A 77 -31.52 -15.17 -4.46
N SER A 78 -30.82 -15.44 -3.34
CA SER A 78 -30.76 -14.56 -2.17
C SER A 78 -29.83 -13.35 -2.34
N GLY A 79 -28.92 -13.39 -3.33
CA GLY A 79 -27.94 -12.33 -3.58
C GLY A 79 -26.94 -12.09 -2.45
N ALA A 80 -26.94 -12.95 -1.42
CA ALA A 80 -26.08 -12.85 -0.25
C ALA A 80 -25.11 -14.04 -0.19
N PRO A 81 -23.85 -13.82 0.22
CA PRO A 81 -22.91 -14.90 0.46
C PRO A 81 -23.37 -15.75 1.66
N ALA A 82 -23.14 -17.07 1.59
CA ALA A 82 -23.55 -18.03 2.63
C ALA A 82 -23.02 -17.71 4.04
N ASP A 83 -21.84 -17.07 4.13
CA ASP A 83 -21.25 -16.58 5.37
C ASP A 83 -20.28 -15.41 5.15
N ALA A 84 -19.74 -14.84 6.24
CA ALA A 84 -18.80 -13.73 6.19
C ALA A 84 -17.44 -14.09 5.53
N THR A 85 -17.04 -15.37 5.56
CA THR A 85 -15.80 -15.84 4.95
C THR A 85 -15.95 -15.89 3.43
N ALA A 86 -17.07 -16.40 2.95
CA ALA A 86 -17.47 -16.41 1.54
C ALA A 86 -17.64 -14.97 1.02
N ALA A 87 -18.20 -14.07 1.83
CA ALA A 87 -18.29 -12.65 1.50
C ALA A 87 -16.92 -12.02 1.25
N ALA A 88 -15.97 -12.26 2.16
CA ALA A 88 -14.60 -11.75 2.05
C ALA A 88 -13.87 -12.32 0.83
N ALA A 89 -14.00 -13.62 0.58
CA ALA A 89 -13.40 -14.27 -0.59
C ALA A 89 -14.01 -13.74 -1.90
N ALA A 90 -15.34 -13.57 -1.95
CA ALA A 90 -16.03 -13.00 -3.09
C ALA A 90 -15.59 -11.55 -3.37
N PHE A 91 -15.49 -10.71 -2.33
CA PHE A 91 -15.02 -9.33 -2.45
C PHE A 91 -13.64 -9.26 -3.12
N VAL A 92 -12.68 -10.06 -2.65
CA VAL A 92 -11.32 -10.08 -3.23
C VAL A 92 -11.35 -10.57 -4.68
N ASN A 93 -12.03 -11.68 -4.96
CA ASN A 93 -12.08 -12.24 -6.31
C ASN A 93 -12.78 -11.30 -7.30
N GLN A 94 -13.86 -10.63 -6.89
CA GLN A 94 -14.63 -9.72 -7.74
C GLN A 94 -13.86 -8.46 -8.10
N LEU A 95 -13.00 -7.96 -7.21
CA LEU A 95 -12.18 -6.78 -7.48
C LEU A 95 -10.89 -7.11 -8.26
N THR A 96 -10.33 -8.31 -8.06
CA THR A 96 -9.03 -8.70 -8.64
C THR A 96 -9.12 -9.54 -9.91
N GLN A 97 -10.29 -10.09 -10.23
CA GLN A 97 -10.49 -10.98 -11.38
C GLN A 97 -11.60 -10.46 -12.32
N TYR A 98 -11.80 -11.17 -13.43
CA TYR A 98 -12.90 -10.86 -14.35
C TYR A 98 -14.22 -11.34 -13.78
N THR A 99 -15.30 -10.62 -14.05
CA THR A 99 -16.63 -10.92 -13.50
C THR A 99 -17.72 -10.91 -14.56
N ASN A 100 -18.79 -11.65 -14.29
CA ASN A 100 -20.02 -11.63 -15.06
C ASN A 100 -21.07 -10.75 -14.39
N LYS A 101 -22.21 -10.51 -15.05
CA LYS A 101 -23.31 -9.68 -14.52
C LYS A 101 -23.84 -10.13 -13.14
N ASP A 102 -23.64 -11.40 -12.77
CA ASP A 102 -24.10 -12.01 -11.51
C ASP A 102 -23.00 -12.00 -10.43
N GLY A 103 -21.85 -11.38 -10.71
CA GLY A 103 -20.73 -11.25 -9.77
C GLY A 103 -19.88 -12.51 -9.60
N LYS A 104 -20.02 -13.52 -10.46
CA LYS A 104 -19.12 -14.69 -10.46
C LYS A 104 -17.78 -14.30 -11.07
N ALA A 105 -16.70 -14.65 -10.39
CA ALA A 105 -15.33 -14.33 -10.77
C ALA A 105 -14.68 -15.44 -11.62
N SER A 106 -13.80 -15.04 -12.53
CA SER A 106 -12.99 -15.91 -13.38
C SER A 106 -11.59 -15.32 -13.55
N THR A 107 -10.58 -16.17 -13.46
CA THR A 107 -9.18 -15.79 -13.71
C THR A 107 -8.87 -15.54 -15.19
N THR A 108 -9.77 -15.93 -16.08
CA THR A 108 -9.62 -15.79 -17.53
C THR A 108 -10.68 -14.86 -18.09
N LEU A 109 -10.25 -13.92 -18.95
CA LEU A 109 -11.14 -13.04 -19.69
C LEU A 109 -11.94 -13.84 -20.72
N ASP A 110 -13.26 -13.75 -20.64
CA ASP A 110 -14.17 -14.19 -21.69
C ASP A 110 -15.17 -13.07 -21.96
N ARG A 111 -15.11 -12.48 -23.16
CA ARG A 111 -15.99 -11.36 -23.55
C ARG A 111 -17.47 -11.74 -23.62
N THR A 112 -17.79 -13.03 -23.62
CA THR A 112 -19.16 -13.53 -23.66
C THR A 112 -19.70 -13.76 -22.25
N THR A 113 -18.90 -14.36 -21.38
CA THR A 113 -19.34 -14.80 -20.05
C THR A 113 -18.82 -13.91 -18.92
N TYR A 114 -17.56 -13.47 -18.96
CA TYR A 114 -16.90 -12.67 -17.92
C TYR A 114 -16.28 -11.37 -18.50
N PRO A 115 -17.11 -10.43 -18.99
CA PRO A 115 -16.62 -9.25 -19.72
C PRO A 115 -16.13 -8.10 -18.82
N PHE A 116 -16.39 -8.16 -17.50
CA PHE A 116 -16.16 -7.03 -16.59
C PHE A 116 -14.90 -7.19 -15.74
N GLY A 117 -14.32 -6.09 -15.27
CA GLY A 117 -13.10 -6.08 -14.44
C GLY A 117 -11.82 -6.47 -15.20
N PRO A 118 -10.70 -6.73 -14.48
CA PRO A 118 -10.51 -6.48 -13.05
C PRO A 118 -10.56 -4.99 -12.72
N TYR A 119 -10.81 -4.67 -11.46
CA TYR A 119 -11.01 -3.29 -10.97
C TYR A 119 -9.81 -2.77 -10.18
N LEU A 120 -8.91 -3.66 -9.77
CA LEU A 120 -7.65 -3.40 -9.07
C LEU A 120 -6.45 -3.93 -9.85
#